data_AF-A0A8S9UPQ9-F1
#
_entry.id   AF-A0A8S9UPQ9-F1
#
_cell.length_a   1.000
_cell.length_b   1.000
_cell.length_c   1.000
_cell.angle_alpha   90.00
_cell.angle_beta   90.00
_cell.angle_gamma   90.00
#
_symmetry.space_group_name_H-M   'P 1'
#
loop_
_entity.id
_entity.type
_entity.pdbx_description
1 polymer ?
#
loop_
_entity_poly.entity_id
_entity_poly.type
_entity_poly.pdbx_seq_one_letter_code
_entity_poly.pdbx_strand_id
1 'polypeptide(L)'
;MDWSPRALRWLLLDTRADPVRVEIVAVLTGTLDGIAVDGLVPTCTSLVAAGHACVHSSSSDYVEIHTPKLVGGASGSGANYFTLKYFDQDATLAQSPQTYKHMACDVASLERVFEIGPGFRAETSSTQRHMCELVGLDLEMTIKAHYHKVLTEKEKWLGRLIKKKYDTDFYILDKFPLAVRPFYTMPDPTDKRWSNSYDIMIRGEEMVLYAQHVHDPKLLMERMDELGVPQESMRNYIYSLRLDSLPHGGGGIGLERVVMLYLGLGNISKSSMFPRDPKRLLP
;
A
#
# COMPACT_ATOMS: atom_id res chain seq x y z
N MET A 1 -10.18 -41.56 4.66
CA MET A 1 -9.97 -40.48 5.65
C MET A 1 -11.33 -40.09 6.17
N ASP A 2 -11.47 -39.91 7.48
CA ASP A 2 -12.70 -39.38 8.08
C ASP A 2 -12.69 -37.84 7.98
N TRP A 3 -13.84 -37.21 7.74
CA TRP A 3 -13.91 -35.79 7.38
C TRP A 3 -15.04 -35.09 8.13
N SER A 4 -14.66 -34.15 9.02
CA SER A 4 -15.59 -33.47 9.92
C SER A 4 -15.39 -31.95 9.83
N PRO A 5 -16.30 -31.20 9.18
CA PRO A 5 -16.18 -29.76 9.06
C PRO A 5 -16.47 -29.07 10.40
N ARG A 6 -15.50 -28.29 10.89
CA ARG A 6 -15.69 -27.41 12.06
C ARG A 6 -15.88 -25.97 11.60
N ALA A 7 -17.10 -25.45 11.75
CA ALA A 7 -17.39 -24.06 11.44
C ALA A 7 -16.89 -23.12 12.56
N LEU A 8 -16.05 -22.15 12.20
CA LEU A 8 -15.73 -20.98 13.03
C LEU A 8 -16.44 -19.77 12.43
N ARG A 9 -17.43 -19.23 13.15
CA ARG A 9 -18.25 -18.10 12.68
C ARG A 9 -17.69 -16.80 13.23
N TRP A 10 -17.10 -16.00 12.36
CA TRP A 10 -16.64 -14.64 12.67
C TRP A 10 -17.68 -13.63 12.21
N LEU A 11 -17.81 -12.52 12.94
CA LEU A 11 -18.73 -11.42 12.62
C LEU A 11 -17.91 -10.13 12.53
N LEU A 12 -17.68 -9.66 11.30
CA LEU A 12 -17.11 -8.34 11.09
C LEU A 12 -18.22 -7.31 11.33
N LEU A 13 -18.11 -6.53 12.41
CA LEU A 13 -19.04 -5.47 12.74
C LEU A 13 -18.45 -4.12 12.31
N ASP A 14 -18.94 -3.57 11.20
CA ASP A 14 -18.98 -2.12 11.11
C ASP A 14 -19.99 -1.59 12.14
N THR A 15 -19.72 -0.40 12.67
CA THR A 15 -20.51 0.26 13.70
C THR A 15 -21.32 1.45 13.17
N ARG A 16 -21.14 1.86 11.90
CA ARG A 16 -21.88 2.99 11.31
C ARG A 16 -22.30 2.73 9.86
N ALA A 17 -23.62 2.66 9.66
CA ALA A 17 -24.33 2.35 8.42
C ALA A 17 -24.23 0.88 7.96
N ASP A 18 -25.22 0.48 7.16
CA ASP A 18 -25.70 -0.88 6.88
C ASP A 18 -24.60 -1.99 6.83
N PRO A 19 -24.61 -2.99 7.75
CA PRO A 19 -23.48 -3.91 7.89
C PRO A 19 -23.42 -4.92 6.73
N VAL A 20 -22.35 -4.84 5.94
CA VAL A 20 -21.99 -5.83 4.91
C VAL A 20 -21.79 -7.20 5.57
N ARG A 21 -22.81 -8.06 5.52
CA ARG A 21 -22.79 -9.43 6.08
C ARG A 21 -21.91 -10.35 5.24
N VAL A 22 -20.61 -10.31 5.48
CA VAL A 22 -19.65 -11.31 4.98
C VAL A 22 -19.74 -12.56 5.88
N GLU A 23 -20.64 -13.47 5.54
CA GLU A 23 -20.74 -14.77 6.23
C GLU A 23 -19.71 -15.75 5.63
N ILE A 24 -18.55 -15.86 6.27
CA ILE A 24 -17.46 -16.76 5.86
C ILE A 24 -17.86 -18.21 6.20
N VAL A 25 -18.40 -18.93 5.21
CA VAL A 25 -18.74 -20.35 5.30
C VAL A 25 -17.64 -21.21 4.68
N ALA A 26 -17.29 -22.31 5.36
CA ALA A 26 -16.26 -23.30 5.01
C ALA A 26 -14.80 -22.92 5.31
N VAL A 27 -14.35 -23.30 6.52
CA VAL A 27 -12.94 -23.46 6.88
C VAL A 27 -12.44 -24.77 6.24
N LEU A 28 -11.98 -24.71 4.99
CA LEU A 28 -11.34 -25.85 4.32
C LEU A 28 -9.97 -26.13 4.94
N THR A 29 -9.88 -27.13 5.81
CA THR A 29 -8.60 -27.67 6.29
C THR A 29 -8.14 -28.84 5.43
N GLY A 30 -7.00 -28.73 4.76
CA GLY A 30 -6.45 -29.79 3.93
C GLY A 30 -5.10 -29.44 3.31
N THR A 31 -4.62 -30.28 2.39
CA THR A 31 -3.43 -29.99 1.61
C THR A 31 -3.68 -30.15 0.11
N LEU A 32 -3.46 -29.09 -0.65
CA LEU A 32 -3.36 -29.12 -2.11
C LEU A 32 -1.87 -29.04 -2.45
N ASP A 33 -1.31 -30.04 -3.13
CA ASP A 33 0.09 -30.10 -3.58
C ASP A 33 1.15 -29.73 -2.51
N GLY A 34 0.89 -30.13 -1.25
CA GLY A 34 1.78 -29.86 -0.11
C GLY A 34 1.60 -28.48 0.54
N ILE A 35 0.79 -27.58 -0.03
CA ILE A 35 0.36 -26.36 0.65
C ILE A 35 -0.50 -26.77 1.84
N ALA A 36 -0.13 -26.34 3.05
CA ALA A 36 -1.05 -26.37 4.17
C ALA A 36 -2.16 -25.34 3.91
N VAL A 37 -3.32 -25.81 3.43
CA VAL A 37 -4.57 -25.06 3.54
C VAL A 37 -5.01 -25.19 4.99
N ASP A 38 -4.30 -24.49 5.87
CA ASP A 38 -4.85 -24.05 7.14
C ASP A 38 -6.05 -23.17 6.78
N GLY A 39 -7.25 -23.52 7.26
CA GLY A 39 -8.48 -22.82 6.91
C GLY A 39 -8.50 -21.35 7.37
N LEU A 40 -7.53 -20.95 8.22
CA LEU A 40 -7.17 -19.57 8.47
C LEU A 40 -6.83 -18.79 7.19
N VAL A 41 -6.17 -19.40 6.19
CA VAL A 41 -5.75 -18.73 4.95
C VAL A 41 -6.93 -18.38 4.05
N PRO A 42 -7.87 -19.29 3.69
CA PRO A 42 -9.14 -18.92 3.06
C PRO A 42 -9.95 -17.88 3.85
N THR A 43 -9.93 -17.93 5.18
CA THR A 43 -10.58 -16.95 6.05
C THR A 43 -9.93 -15.56 5.91
N CYS A 44 -8.60 -15.48 5.85
CA CYS A 44 -7.88 -14.22 5.66
C CYS A 44 -8.04 -13.68 4.23
N THR A 45 -8.03 -14.55 3.21
CA THR A 45 -8.31 -14.16 1.81
C THR A 45 -9.72 -13.60 1.65
N SER A 46 -10.72 -14.19 2.31
CA SER A 46 -12.10 -13.65 2.30
C SER A 46 -12.24 -12.36 3.11
N LEU A 47 -11.37 -12.09 4.09
CA LEU A 47 -11.25 -10.78 4.73
C LEU A 47 -10.56 -9.72 3.84
N VAL A 48 -9.59 -10.10 2.99
CA VAL A 48 -9.08 -9.21 1.93
C VAL A 48 -10.20 -8.84 0.95
N ALA A 49 -10.94 -9.84 0.45
CA ALA A 49 -12.10 -9.60 -0.43
C ALA A 49 -13.22 -8.78 0.24
N ALA A 50 -13.47 -8.98 1.54
CA ALA A 50 -14.37 -8.13 2.32
C ALA A 50 -13.87 -6.67 2.35
N GLY A 51 -12.56 -6.46 2.53
CA GLY A 51 -11.93 -5.15 2.42
C GLY A 51 -12.22 -4.47 1.08
N HIS A 52 -12.14 -5.20 -0.05
CA HIS A 52 -12.48 -4.65 -1.36
C HIS A 52 -13.94 -4.14 -1.38
N ALA A 53 -14.90 -4.95 -0.91
CA ALA A 53 -16.31 -4.59 -0.88
C ALA A 53 -16.60 -3.38 0.04
N CYS A 54 -15.92 -3.30 1.20
CA CYS A 54 -16.03 -2.16 2.11
C CYS A 54 -15.47 -0.87 1.48
N VAL A 55 -14.40 -0.93 0.67
CA VAL A 55 -13.91 0.23 -0.09
C VAL A 55 -14.95 0.70 -1.11
N HIS A 56 -15.50 -0.22 -1.91
CA HIS A 56 -16.47 0.12 -2.97
C HIS A 56 -17.76 0.73 -2.40
N SER A 57 -18.23 0.27 -1.23
CA SER A 57 -19.40 0.84 -0.55
C SER A 57 -19.11 2.17 0.14
N SER A 58 -17.88 2.40 0.62
CA SER A 58 -17.52 3.61 1.37
C SER A 58 -17.01 4.76 0.48
N SER A 59 -16.46 4.45 -0.70
CA SER A 59 -15.76 5.42 -1.56
C SER A 59 -16.64 5.95 -2.70
N SER A 60 -17.92 6.17 -2.42
CA SER A 60 -18.94 6.59 -3.41
C SER A 60 -18.70 7.97 -4.06
N ASP A 61 -17.73 8.72 -3.53
CA ASP A 61 -17.25 10.02 -3.99
C ASP A 61 -15.85 9.97 -4.65
N TYR A 62 -15.29 8.77 -4.86
CA TYR A 62 -14.05 8.52 -5.60
C TYR A 62 -14.34 7.83 -6.94
N VAL A 63 -13.45 8.05 -7.92
CA VAL A 63 -13.45 7.29 -9.18
C VAL A 63 -12.48 6.12 -9.06
N GLU A 64 -12.94 4.89 -9.33
CA GLU A 64 -12.04 3.74 -9.48
C GLU A 64 -11.24 3.87 -10.78
N ILE A 65 -9.92 3.64 -10.70
CA ILE A 65 -9.03 3.62 -11.86
C ILE A 65 -8.27 2.30 -11.92
N HIS A 66 -7.88 1.88 -13.13
CA HIS A 66 -7.04 0.71 -13.37
C HIS A 66 -5.79 1.13 -14.14
N THR A 67 -4.62 0.96 -13.54
CA THR A 67 -3.35 1.51 -14.07
C THR A 67 -2.42 0.41 -14.60
N PRO A 68 -1.56 0.70 -15.60
CA PRO A 68 -0.67 -0.30 -16.18
C PRO A 68 0.27 -0.95 -15.16
N LYS A 69 0.32 -2.28 -15.14
CA LYS A 69 1.26 -3.05 -14.31
C LYS A 69 2.55 -3.41 -15.02
N LEU A 70 2.59 -3.25 -16.35
CA LEU A 70 3.81 -3.27 -17.17
C LEU A 70 4.20 -1.82 -17.45
N VAL A 71 5.42 -1.43 -17.08
CA VAL A 71 5.91 -0.05 -17.25
C VAL A 71 7.28 -0.02 -17.93
N GLY A 72 7.56 1.05 -18.68
CA GLY A 72 8.89 1.29 -19.25
C GLY A 72 9.80 1.98 -18.24
N GLY A 73 11.01 1.45 -18.04
CA GLY A 73 11.94 1.96 -17.02
C GLY A 73 11.63 1.45 -15.61
N ALA A 74 12.16 2.13 -14.59
CA ALA A 74 12.00 1.75 -13.18
C ALA A 74 10.73 2.40 -12.58
N SER A 75 9.86 1.61 -11.96
CA SER A 75 8.72 2.13 -11.18
C SER A 75 9.21 2.93 -9.97
N GLY A 76 8.57 4.05 -9.66
CA GLY A 76 9.15 5.14 -8.86
C GLY A 76 9.74 4.78 -7.49
N SER A 77 10.95 5.31 -7.24
CA SER A 77 11.85 5.06 -6.09
C SER A 77 12.72 3.80 -6.20
N GLY A 78 13.95 3.87 -5.66
CA GLY A 78 15.03 2.90 -5.90
C GLY A 78 14.90 1.55 -5.17
N ALA A 79 13.70 0.99 -5.06
CA ALA A 79 13.48 -0.36 -4.57
C ALA A 79 13.60 -1.38 -5.73
N ASN A 80 13.92 -2.65 -5.41
CA ASN A 80 14.08 -3.68 -6.42
C ASN A 80 12.78 -3.95 -7.21
N TYR A 81 12.86 -3.91 -8.53
CA TYR A 81 11.75 -4.19 -9.46
C TYR A 81 12.01 -5.47 -10.27
N PHE A 82 10.95 -6.16 -10.68
CA PHE A 82 11.07 -7.27 -11.62
C PHE A 82 11.18 -6.72 -13.04
N THR A 83 12.18 -7.16 -13.80
CA THR A 83 12.37 -6.83 -15.23
C THR A 83 11.97 -8.01 -16.09
N LEU A 84 11.29 -7.75 -17.22
CA LEU A 84 10.88 -8.75 -18.20
C LEU A 84 10.96 -8.20 -19.63
N LYS A 85 11.10 -9.09 -20.62
CA LYS A 85 11.02 -8.71 -22.04
C LYS A 85 9.58 -8.42 -22.44
N TYR A 86 9.39 -7.28 -23.10
CA TYR A 86 8.13 -6.84 -23.68
C TYR A 86 8.37 -6.57 -25.18
N PHE A 87 8.23 -7.62 -25.99
CA PHE A 87 8.70 -7.65 -27.38
C PHE A 87 10.19 -7.27 -27.46
N ASP A 88 10.57 -6.33 -28.33
CA ASP A 88 11.96 -5.95 -28.59
C ASP A 88 12.58 -5.00 -27.53
N GLN A 89 11.86 -4.72 -26.44
CA GLN A 89 12.31 -3.84 -25.35
C GLN A 89 12.16 -4.51 -23.97
N ASP A 90 12.77 -3.90 -22.94
CA ASP A 90 12.59 -4.30 -21.54
C ASP A 90 11.48 -3.47 -20.88
N ALA A 91 10.65 -4.14 -20.09
CA ALA A 91 9.67 -3.54 -19.19
C ALA A 91 9.94 -3.97 -17.75
N THR A 92 9.31 -3.30 -16.78
CA THR A 92 9.28 -3.74 -15.39
C THR A 92 7.85 -3.93 -14.89
N LEU A 93 7.68 -4.72 -13.82
CA LEU A 93 6.42 -4.79 -13.08
C LEU A 93 6.32 -3.64 -12.08
N ALA A 94 5.17 -2.97 -12.06
CA ALA A 94 4.93 -1.83 -11.17
C ALA A 94 4.85 -2.26 -9.69
N GLN A 95 5.64 -1.59 -8.84
CA GLN A 95 5.59 -1.77 -7.38
C GLN A 95 4.33 -1.18 -6.73
N SER A 96 3.74 -0.16 -7.37
CA SER A 96 2.54 0.56 -6.95
C SER A 96 2.01 1.41 -8.14
N PRO A 97 0.74 1.86 -8.12
CA PRO A 97 0.20 2.75 -9.14
C PRO A 97 0.57 4.24 -8.96
N GLN A 98 1.51 4.56 -8.05
CA GLN A 98 1.76 5.92 -7.52
C GLN A 98 1.86 7.01 -8.61
N THR A 99 2.67 6.80 -9.66
CA THR A 99 2.81 7.78 -10.75
C THR A 99 1.53 7.98 -11.55
N TYR A 100 0.75 6.92 -11.74
CA TYR A 100 -0.47 6.96 -12.55
C TYR A 100 -1.66 7.55 -11.79
N LYS A 101 -1.76 7.32 -10.47
CA LYS A 101 -2.81 7.96 -9.66
C LYS A 101 -2.58 9.48 -9.52
N HIS A 102 -1.33 9.94 -9.38
CA HIS A 102 -1.00 11.37 -9.51
C HIS A 102 -1.43 11.90 -10.88
N MET A 103 -1.01 11.24 -11.98
CA MET A 103 -1.36 11.65 -13.34
C MET A 103 -2.88 11.67 -13.61
N ALA A 104 -3.67 10.86 -12.90
CA ALA A 104 -5.13 10.89 -12.99
C ALA A 104 -5.72 12.16 -12.33
N CYS A 105 -5.17 12.60 -11.20
CA CYS A 105 -5.50 13.89 -10.59
C CYS A 105 -5.01 15.07 -11.45
N ASP A 106 -3.76 15.02 -11.94
CA ASP A 106 -3.14 16.07 -12.77
C ASP A 106 -3.89 16.26 -14.10
N VAL A 107 -3.96 15.21 -14.93
CA VAL A 107 -4.27 15.33 -16.36
C VAL A 107 -5.75 15.12 -16.64
N ALA A 108 -6.42 14.25 -15.87
CA ALA A 108 -7.86 13.99 -16.01
C ALA A 108 -8.71 14.81 -15.03
N SER A 109 -8.10 15.68 -14.21
CA SER A 109 -8.78 16.52 -13.20
C SER A 109 -9.67 15.75 -12.22
N LEU A 110 -9.36 14.47 -11.98
CA LEU A 110 -10.13 13.63 -11.07
C LEU A 110 -9.76 13.99 -9.62
N GLU A 111 -10.60 14.79 -8.94
CA GLU A 111 -10.32 15.27 -7.57
C GLU A 111 -10.07 14.13 -6.55
N ARG A 112 -10.59 12.92 -6.82
CA ARG A 112 -10.53 11.73 -5.95
C ARG A 112 -10.47 10.46 -6.78
N VAL A 113 -9.40 9.68 -6.64
CA VAL A 113 -9.26 8.36 -7.29
C VAL A 113 -8.81 7.27 -6.33
N PHE A 114 -9.24 6.04 -6.58
CA PHE A 114 -8.70 4.85 -5.91
C PHE A 114 -8.43 3.74 -6.91
N GLU A 115 -7.54 2.81 -6.55
CA GLU A 115 -7.32 1.57 -7.28
C GLU A 115 -7.16 0.41 -6.29
N ILE A 116 -7.75 -0.74 -6.59
CA ILE A 116 -7.39 -2.01 -5.96
C ILE A 116 -6.74 -2.91 -7.00
N GLY A 117 -5.49 -3.31 -6.77
CA GLY A 117 -4.75 -4.09 -7.75
C GLY A 117 -3.39 -4.62 -7.26
N PRO A 118 -2.73 -5.48 -8.04
CA PRO A 118 -1.46 -6.09 -7.65
C PRO A 118 -0.31 -5.08 -7.75
N GLY A 119 0.57 -5.09 -6.75
CA GLY A 119 1.87 -4.42 -6.74
C GLY A 119 3.00 -5.44 -6.55
N PHE A 120 4.08 -5.29 -7.33
CA PHE A 120 5.15 -6.28 -7.45
C PHE A 120 6.50 -5.74 -6.97
N ARG A 121 7.13 -6.40 -6.00
CA ARG A 121 8.46 -6.00 -5.46
C ARG A 121 9.45 -7.15 -5.60
N ALA A 122 10.61 -6.90 -6.23
CA ALA A 122 11.67 -7.91 -6.33
C ALA A 122 12.52 -7.97 -5.04
N GLU A 123 11.83 -8.17 -3.91
CA GLU A 123 12.45 -8.39 -2.61
C GLU A 123 13.47 -9.53 -2.71
N THR A 124 14.63 -9.37 -2.08
CA THR A 124 15.65 -10.44 -1.99
C THR A 124 15.62 -11.17 -0.64
N SER A 125 14.80 -10.68 0.30
CA SER A 125 14.73 -11.16 1.67
C SER A 125 13.36 -11.79 1.97
N SER A 126 13.33 -13.12 2.05
CA SER A 126 12.16 -13.89 2.49
C SER A 126 11.97 -13.70 4.00
N THR A 127 11.18 -12.70 4.39
CA THR A 127 10.84 -12.37 5.79
C THR A 127 9.35 -12.56 6.06
N GLN A 128 8.96 -12.63 7.34
CA GLN A 128 7.56 -12.72 7.76
C GLN A 128 6.69 -11.49 7.41
N ARG A 129 7.24 -10.43 6.82
CA ARG A 129 6.57 -9.14 6.57
C ARG A 129 6.49 -8.74 5.11
N HIS A 130 7.22 -9.42 4.22
CA HIS A 130 7.40 -9.03 2.83
C HIS A 130 7.01 -10.17 1.90
N MET A 131 6.31 -9.82 0.82
CA MET A 131 5.99 -10.70 -0.29
C MET A 131 6.38 -10.01 -1.60
N CYS A 132 6.62 -10.80 -2.64
CA CYS A 132 6.98 -10.27 -3.96
C CYS A 132 5.78 -9.79 -4.79
N GLU A 133 4.58 -10.22 -4.41
CA GLU A 133 3.29 -9.85 -4.99
C GLU A 133 2.31 -9.62 -3.82
N LEU A 134 1.59 -8.49 -3.86
CA LEU A 134 0.64 -8.03 -2.83
C LEU A 134 -0.54 -7.33 -3.50
N VAL A 135 -1.72 -7.37 -2.91
CA VAL A 135 -2.84 -6.51 -3.33
C VAL A 135 -2.77 -5.16 -2.60
N GLY A 136 -2.50 -4.11 -3.37
CA GLY A 136 -2.59 -2.73 -2.90
C GLY A 136 -4.01 -2.20 -3.03
N LEU A 137 -4.46 -1.48 -2.01
CA LEU A 137 -5.48 -0.44 -2.10
C LEU A 137 -4.76 0.91 -2.09
N ASP A 138 -4.78 1.61 -3.21
CA ASP A 138 -4.16 2.91 -3.38
C ASP A 138 -5.24 3.99 -3.49
N LEU A 139 -5.02 5.14 -2.83
CA LEU A 139 -5.90 6.30 -2.92
C LEU A 139 -5.08 7.56 -3.22
N GLU A 140 -5.68 8.51 -3.92
CA GLU A 140 -5.13 9.83 -4.24
C GLU A 140 -6.27 10.88 -4.25
N MET A 141 -6.02 12.08 -3.74
CA MET A 141 -7.02 13.16 -3.75
C MET A 141 -6.40 14.56 -3.79
N THR A 142 -7.16 15.56 -4.26
CA THR A 142 -6.79 16.98 -4.12
C THR A 142 -6.96 17.47 -2.67
N ILE A 143 -5.99 18.23 -2.18
CA ILE A 143 -5.82 18.62 -0.78
C ILE A 143 -5.96 20.13 -0.61
N LYS A 144 -6.64 20.54 0.47
CA LYS A 144 -6.95 21.96 0.77
C LYS A 144 -6.32 22.47 2.11
N ALA A 145 -5.52 21.67 2.84
CA ALA A 145 -4.76 22.06 4.06
C ALA A 145 -3.60 21.08 4.44
N HIS A 146 -2.69 21.46 5.38
CA HIS A 146 -1.46 20.71 5.77
C HIS A 146 -1.37 20.42 7.31
N TYR A 147 -0.79 19.28 7.77
CA TYR A 147 -0.54 18.94 9.21
C TYR A 147 0.84 18.26 9.56
N HIS A 148 1.06 17.58 10.72
CA HIS A 148 2.32 17.59 11.54
C HIS A 148 3.14 16.28 11.70
N LYS A 149 3.86 15.91 12.83
CA LYS A 149 5.24 15.24 12.93
C LYS A 149 5.52 13.84 13.65
N VAL A 150 6.59 13.08 13.24
CA VAL A 150 7.45 11.95 13.84
C VAL A 150 6.96 10.45 13.91
N LEU A 151 7.70 9.29 13.77
CA LEU A 151 8.96 8.76 13.07
C LEU A 151 9.30 7.20 13.34
N THR A 152 10.14 6.50 12.52
CA THR A 152 10.45 5.01 12.42
C THR A 152 11.46 4.28 13.35
N GLU A 153 11.46 2.92 13.29
CA GLU A 153 12.27 1.83 13.95
C GLU A 153 12.25 1.83 15.48
N LYS A 154 12.45 3.03 16.04
CA LYS A 154 11.81 3.45 17.29
C LYS A 154 10.34 3.03 17.32
N GLU A 155 9.64 2.97 16.19
CA GLU A 155 8.29 2.40 16.01
C GLU A 155 7.96 1.16 16.83
N LYS A 156 8.78 0.10 16.78
CA LYS A 156 8.45 -1.14 17.50
C LYS A 156 8.48 -0.94 19.02
N TRP A 157 9.38 -0.08 19.48
CA TRP A 157 9.50 0.33 20.88
C TRP A 157 8.45 1.39 21.27
N LEU A 158 8.12 2.29 20.36
CA LEU A 158 7.12 3.35 20.47
C LEU A 158 5.71 2.75 20.50
N GLY A 159 5.42 1.73 19.71
CA GLY A 159 4.19 0.94 19.79
C GLY A 159 4.05 0.22 21.13
N ARG A 160 5.15 -0.37 21.65
CA ARG A 160 5.16 -0.91 23.03
C ARG A 160 4.95 0.18 24.10
N LEU A 161 5.49 1.38 23.92
CA LEU A 161 5.26 2.52 24.82
C LEU A 161 3.83 3.07 24.71
N ILE A 162 3.29 3.19 23.50
CA ILE A 162 1.95 3.68 23.22
C ILE A 162 0.93 2.71 23.79
N LYS A 163 1.10 1.40 23.57
CA LYS A 163 0.28 0.37 24.21
C LYS A 163 0.39 0.43 25.74
N LYS A 164 1.60 0.59 26.30
CA LYS A 164 1.79 0.73 27.76
C LYS A 164 1.19 2.01 28.36
N LYS A 165 1.12 3.11 27.60
CA LYS A 165 0.73 4.45 28.10
C LYS A 165 -0.72 4.84 27.79
N TYR A 166 -1.27 4.32 26.69
CA TYR A 166 -2.57 4.71 26.13
C TYR A 166 -3.48 3.51 25.80
N ASP A 167 -3.01 2.27 26.03
CA ASP A 167 -3.67 0.98 25.72
C ASP A 167 -4.17 0.79 24.27
N THR A 168 -3.75 1.66 23.33
CA THR A 168 -4.07 1.49 21.91
C THR A 168 -3.01 0.66 21.17
N ASP A 169 -3.48 -0.22 20.28
CA ASP A 169 -2.68 -0.88 19.25
C ASP A 169 -2.67 -0.08 17.92
N PHE A 170 -3.55 0.92 17.77
CA PHE A 170 -3.71 1.74 16.56
C PHE A 170 -3.29 3.19 16.85
N TYR A 171 -2.41 3.76 16.03
CA TYR A 171 -1.97 5.15 16.14
C TYR A 171 -1.41 5.67 14.81
N ILE A 172 -1.16 6.98 14.72
CA ILE A 172 -0.56 7.63 13.55
C ILE A 172 0.79 8.22 13.96
N LEU A 173 1.78 8.08 13.07
CA LEU A 173 3.08 8.74 13.15
C LEU A 173 3.19 9.75 12.02
N ASP A 174 3.23 11.02 12.36
CA ASP A 174 3.07 12.15 11.44
C ASP A 174 4.49 12.53 10.87
N LYS A 175 4.72 13.61 10.10
CA LYS A 175 5.97 13.98 9.33
C LYS A 175 7.25 13.21 9.70
N PHE A 176 7.75 12.42 8.77
CA PHE A 176 9.10 11.87 8.89
C PHE A 176 10.13 12.91 8.41
N PRO A 177 11.43 12.68 8.64
CA PRO A 177 12.48 13.38 7.94
C PRO A 177 12.33 13.19 6.43
N LEU A 178 12.46 14.28 5.69
CA LEU A 178 12.36 14.28 4.23
C LEU A 178 13.41 13.35 3.58
N ALA A 179 14.56 13.17 4.24
CA ALA A 179 15.66 12.31 3.82
C ALA A 179 15.36 10.80 3.83
N VAL A 180 14.25 10.34 4.41
CA VAL A 180 13.81 8.93 4.36
C VAL A 180 12.53 8.73 3.56
N ARG A 181 12.11 9.73 2.77
CA ARG A 181 10.88 9.70 1.98
C ARG A 181 11.16 9.88 0.49
N PRO A 182 10.32 9.30 -0.41
CA PRO A 182 10.52 9.41 -1.86
C PRO A 182 10.58 10.85 -2.36
N PHE A 183 11.25 11.07 -3.51
CA PHE A 183 11.42 12.39 -4.14
C PHE A 183 10.11 13.16 -4.37
N TYR A 184 9.02 12.45 -4.64
CA TYR A 184 7.68 13.03 -4.84
C TYR A 184 6.96 13.43 -3.54
N THR A 185 7.58 13.27 -2.37
CA THR A 185 6.99 13.65 -1.07
C THR A 185 7.19 15.14 -0.81
N MET A 186 6.10 15.87 -0.51
CA MET A 186 6.16 17.31 -0.28
C MET A 186 6.95 17.63 1.01
N PRO A 187 7.95 18.55 0.98
CA PRO A 187 8.62 19.06 2.18
C PRO A 187 7.66 19.80 3.13
N ASP A 188 8.03 19.90 4.41
CA ASP A 188 7.36 20.81 5.32
C ASP A 188 7.63 22.28 4.94
N PRO A 189 6.61 23.15 4.90
CA PRO A 189 6.78 24.57 4.59
C PRO A 189 7.60 25.37 5.63
N THR A 190 7.86 24.85 6.83
CA THR A 190 8.59 25.59 7.90
C THR A 190 9.98 25.05 8.20
N ASP A 191 10.20 23.74 8.04
CA ASP A 191 11.42 23.03 8.42
C ASP A 191 11.70 21.89 7.41
N LYS A 192 12.39 22.22 6.31
CA LYS A 192 12.72 21.32 5.18
C LYS A 192 13.41 20.00 5.56
N ARG A 193 13.85 19.83 6.82
CA ARG A 193 14.32 18.53 7.33
C ARG A 193 13.20 17.46 7.35
N TRP A 194 11.92 17.85 7.24
CA TRP A 194 10.74 16.98 7.39
C TRP A 194 9.79 17.07 6.18
N SER A 195 8.88 16.11 6.06
CA SER A 195 7.93 15.97 4.95
C SER A 195 6.46 16.00 5.38
N ASN A 196 5.54 16.43 4.53
CA ASN A 196 4.09 16.41 4.78
C ASN A 196 3.54 14.99 4.56
N SER A 197 3.91 14.06 5.43
CA SER A 197 3.61 12.63 5.29
C SER A 197 3.45 11.93 6.64
N TYR A 198 2.43 11.10 6.79
CA TYR A 198 2.17 10.32 7.98
C TYR A 198 2.01 8.83 7.65
N ASP A 199 2.38 7.98 8.59
CA ASP A 199 2.18 6.54 8.49
C ASP A 199 1.19 6.07 9.57
N ILE A 200 0.24 5.24 9.16
CA ILE A 200 -0.73 4.61 10.07
C ILE A 200 -0.09 3.34 10.62
N MET A 201 -0.16 3.16 11.93
CA MET A 201 0.53 2.10 12.67
C MET A 201 -0.46 1.15 13.34
N ILE A 202 -0.26 -0.15 13.17
CA ILE A 202 -0.99 -1.21 13.88
C ILE A 202 0.01 -2.12 14.59
N ARG A 203 -0.18 -2.32 15.90
CA ARG A 203 0.65 -3.17 16.80
C ARG A 203 2.15 -2.82 16.82
N GLY A 204 2.53 -1.61 16.41
CA GLY A 204 3.92 -1.18 16.29
C GLY A 204 4.56 -1.45 14.93
N GLU A 205 3.76 -1.72 13.89
CA GLU A 205 4.18 -1.87 12.50
C GLU A 205 3.39 -0.95 11.56
N GLU A 206 4.07 -0.40 10.57
CA GLU A 206 3.48 0.42 9.50
C GLU A 206 2.41 -0.40 8.75
N MET A 207 1.24 0.19 8.54
CA MET A 207 0.10 -0.34 7.77
C MET A 207 -0.08 0.43 6.45
N VAL A 208 0.03 1.76 6.52
CA VAL A 208 -0.22 2.70 5.41
C VAL A 208 0.84 3.78 5.45
N LEU A 209 1.40 4.12 4.29
CA LEU A 209 2.10 5.37 4.06
C LEU A 209 1.15 6.33 3.36
N TYR A 210 0.98 7.54 3.89
CA TYR A 210 0.21 8.62 3.26
C TYR A 210 1.02 9.93 3.21
N ALA A 211 0.94 10.67 2.11
CA ALA A 211 1.65 11.94 1.98
C ALA A 211 0.95 12.94 1.07
N GLN A 212 1.19 14.22 1.31
CA GLN A 212 1.04 15.24 0.28
C GLN A 212 2.19 15.11 -0.72
N HIS A 213 1.88 15.28 -2.00
CA HIS A 213 2.84 15.12 -3.08
C HIS A 213 3.28 16.44 -3.71
N VAL A 214 4.47 16.44 -4.29
CA VAL A 214 5.08 17.61 -4.94
C VAL A 214 4.38 17.86 -6.28
N HIS A 215 3.54 18.89 -6.32
CA HIS A 215 2.81 19.33 -7.51
C HIS A 215 3.57 20.38 -8.34
N ASP A 216 4.51 21.14 -7.75
CA ASP A 216 5.38 22.02 -8.53
C ASP A 216 6.48 21.22 -9.26
N PRO A 217 6.58 21.30 -10.59
CA PRO A 217 7.52 20.49 -11.35
C PRO A 217 8.99 20.88 -11.13
N LYS A 218 9.31 22.12 -10.73
CA LYS A 218 10.70 22.54 -10.46
C LYS A 218 11.20 21.92 -9.17
N LEU A 219 10.41 22.04 -8.11
CA LEU A 219 10.68 21.38 -6.83
C LEU A 219 10.78 19.87 -7.00
N LEU A 220 9.94 19.24 -7.85
CA LEU A 220 10.09 17.81 -8.14
C LEU A 220 11.46 17.50 -8.77
N MET A 221 11.87 18.24 -9.80
CA MET A 221 13.16 18.06 -10.47
C MET A 221 14.34 18.29 -9.50
N GLU A 222 14.28 19.31 -8.64
CA GLU A 222 15.24 19.53 -7.55
C GLU A 222 15.30 18.33 -6.57
N ARG A 223 14.15 17.80 -6.14
CA ARG A 223 14.05 16.62 -5.25
C ARG A 223 14.57 15.33 -5.93
N MET A 224 14.46 15.24 -7.25
CA MET A 224 14.99 14.12 -8.03
C MET A 224 16.52 14.18 -8.13
N ASP A 225 17.08 15.36 -8.42
CA ASP A 225 18.53 15.56 -8.50
C ASP A 225 19.20 15.37 -7.13
N GLU A 226 18.59 15.87 -6.04
CA GLU A 226 19.04 15.63 -4.65
C GLU A 226 19.16 14.13 -4.30
N LEU A 227 18.31 13.29 -4.89
CA LEU A 227 18.19 11.86 -4.58
C LEU A 227 18.72 10.95 -5.70
N GLY A 228 19.38 11.53 -6.71
CA GLY A 228 20.00 10.78 -7.82
C GLY A 228 19.01 10.07 -8.76
N VAL A 229 17.76 10.52 -8.82
CA VAL A 229 16.72 9.92 -9.69
C VAL A 229 16.76 10.57 -11.07
N PRO A 230 17.05 9.84 -12.17
CA PRO A 230 17.17 10.44 -13.50
C PRO A 230 15.85 11.08 -13.97
N GLN A 231 15.89 12.37 -14.34
CA GLN A 231 14.68 13.08 -14.78
C GLN A 231 14.04 12.46 -16.03
N GLU A 232 14.84 11.97 -16.98
CA GLU A 232 14.33 11.38 -18.23
C GLU A 232 13.49 10.11 -18.00
N SER A 233 13.79 9.29 -16.98
CA SER A 233 12.96 8.10 -16.69
C SER A 233 11.59 8.45 -16.11
N MET A 234 11.39 9.70 -15.66
CA MET A 234 10.12 10.22 -15.17
C MET A 234 9.51 11.28 -16.08
N ARG A 235 10.02 11.47 -17.32
CA ARG A 235 9.67 12.60 -18.20
C ARG A 235 8.17 12.83 -18.35
N ASN A 236 7.39 11.76 -18.48
CA ASN A 236 5.93 11.82 -18.64
C ASN A 236 5.20 12.28 -17.36
N TYR A 237 5.74 11.94 -16.18
CA TYR A 237 5.24 12.38 -14.88
C TYR A 237 5.67 13.82 -14.55
N ILE A 238 6.91 14.20 -14.90
CA ILE A 238 7.35 15.61 -14.86
C ILE A 238 6.52 16.49 -15.80
N TYR A 239 5.96 15.90 -16.87
CA TYR A 239 5.08 16.60 -17.82
C TYR A 239 3.64 16.77 -17.29
N SER A 240 3.06 15.79 -16.58
CA SER A 240 1.70 15.94 -16.02
C SER A 240 1.61 17.10 -15.04
N LEU A 241 2.62 17.26 -14.18
CA LEU A 241 2.72 18.40 -13.25
C LEU A 241 2.74 19.78 -13.92
N ARG A 242 3.00 19.88 -15.22
CA ARG A 242 3.00 21.14 -15.99
C ARG A 242 1.63 21.52 -16.53
N LEU A 243 0.60 20.69 -16.30
CA LEU A 243 -0.78 20.90 -16.76
C LEU A 243 -1.66 21.43 -15.61
N ASP A 244 -1.17 22.45 -14.89
CA ASP A 244 -1.81 23.07 -13.73
C ASP A 244 -2.20 22.08 -12.60
N SER A 245 -1.27 21.19 -12.23
CA SER A 245 -1.44 20.22 -11.14
C SER A 245 -1.84 20.91 -9.83
N LEU A 246 -3.03 20.54 -9.33
CA LEU A 246 -3.52 20.97 -8.04
C LEU A 246 -2.73 20.29 -6.90
N PRO A 247 -2.61 20.93 -5.72
CA PRO A 247 -2.05 20.28 -4.54
C PRO A 247 -2.82 18.98 -4.24
N HIS A 248 -2.12 17.85 -4.27
CA HIS A 248 -2.68 16.52 -4.07
C HIS A 248 -1.90 15.71 -3.04
N GLY A 249 -2.48 14.60 -2.61
CA GLY A 249 -1.85 13.64 -1.72
C GLY A 249 -2.62 12.33 -1.62
N GLY A 250 -1.87 11.27 -1.36
CA GLY A 250 -2.33 9.91 -1.46
C GLY A 250 -1.53 8.95 -0.60
N GLY A 251 -1.92 7.69 -0.66
CA GLY A 251 -1.27 6.61 0.07
C GLY A 251 -1.55 5.25 -0.54
N GLY A 252 -0.86 4.24 -0.03
CA GLY A 252 -1.00 2.85 -0.44
C GLY A 252 -1.13 1.93 0.78
N ILE A 253 -2.07 0.99 0.71
CA ILE A 253 -2.45 0.08 1.79
C ILE A 253 -2.29 -1.36 1.28
N GLY A 254 -1.30 -2.10 1.79
CA GLY A 254 -1.16 -3.53 1.46
C GLY A 254 -2.22 -4.35 2.20
N LEU A 255 -3.21 -4.90 1.50
CA LEU A 255 -4.41 -5.46 2.12
C LEU A 255 -4.13 -6.73 2.93
N GLU A 256 -3.22 -7.59 2.46
CA GLU A 256 -2.76 -8.75 3.24
C GLU A 256 -2.04 -8.29 4.53
N ARG A 257 -1.32 -7.17 4.48
CA ARG A 257 -0.64 -6.58 5.65
C ARG A 257 -1.64 -6.00 6.66
N VAL A 258 -2.76 -5.43 6.21
CA VAL A 258 -3.88 -5.04 7.10
C VAL A 258 -4.43 -6.27 7.83
N VAL A 259 -4.77 -7.34 7.10
CA VAL A 259 -5.31 -8.57 7.69
C VAL A 259 -4.30 -9.24 8.63
N MET A 260 -3.02 -9.29 8.25
CA MET A 260 -1.92 -9.78 9.09
C MET A 260 -1.82 -9.04 10.42
N LEU A 261 -1.83 -7.70 10.39
CA LEU A 261 -1.64 -6.87 11.58
C LEU A 261 -2.89 -6.82 12.47
N TYR A 262 -4.08 -6.74 11.86
CA TYR A 262 -5.35 -6.76 12.58
C TYR A 262 -5.51 -8.05 13.39
N LEU A 263 -5.38 -9.21 12.73
CA LEU A 263 -5.51 -10.54 13.36
C LEU A 263 -4.25 -10.98 14.12
N GLY A 264 -3.11 -10.30 13.98
CA GLY A 264 -1.86 -10.64 14.65
C GLY A 264 -1.22 -11.94 14.14
N LEU A 265 -1.35 -12.25 12.84
CA LEU A 265 -1.00 -13.56 12.26
C LEU A 265 0.50 -13.94 12.38
N GLY A 266 1.37 -12.94 12.55
CA GLY A 266 2.82 -13.08 12.69
C GLY A 266 3.57 -13.49 11.40
N ASN A 267 2.87 -13.69 10.29
CA ASN A 267 3.47 -13.88 8.96
C ASN A 267 2.46 -13.47 7.87
N ILE A 268 2.88 -12.60 6.95
CA ILE A 268 2.05 -12.05 5.87
C ILE A 268 1.58 -13.11 4.87
N SER A 269 2.30 -14.23 4.74
CA SER A 269 1.91 -15.34 3.87
C SER A 269 0.66 -16.09 4.34
N LYS A 270 0.21 -15.90 5.59
CA LYS A 270 -1.06 -16.43 6.10
C LYS A 270 -2.29 -15.62 5.64
N SER A 271 -2.06 -14.42 5.14
CA SER A 271 -3.09 -13.48 4.67
C SER A 271 -3.21 -13.43 3.15
N SER A 272 -2.48 -14.28 2.42
CA SER A 272 -2.57 -14.46 0.97
C SER A 272 -2.83 -15.92 0.63
N MET A 273 -3.67 -16.17 -0.38
CA MET A 273 -4.03 -17.53 -0.80
C MET A 273 -2.87 -18.26 -1.49
N PHE A 274 -2.14 -17.54 -2.33
CA PHE A 274 -1.04 -18.04 -3.16
C PHE A 274 0.16 -17.08 -3.06
N PRO A 275 0.79 -16.97 -1.88
CA PRO A 275 1.83 -15.97 -1.63
C PRO A 275 3.04 -16.15 -2.57
N ARG A 276 3.61 -15.03 -3.01
CA ARG A 276 4.92 -14.98 -3.67
C ARG A 276 5.99 -14.52 -2.71
N ASP A 277 7.09 -15.23 -2.65
CA ASP A 277 8.29 -14.79 -1.94
C ASP A 277 9.54 -15.25 -2.72
N PRO A 278 10.76 -14.80 -2.38
CA PRO A 278 11.98 -15.13 -3.14
C PRO A 278 12.27 -16.64 -3.27
N LYS A 279 11.57 -17.49 -2.51
CA LYS A 279 11.65 -18.96 -2.56
C LYS A 279 10.38 -19.65 -3.06
N ARG A 280 9.28 -18.90 -3.28
CA ARG A 280 7.97 -19.45 -3.70
C ARG A 280 7.43 -18.73 -4.93
N LEU A 281 7.44 -19.46 -6.05
CA LEU A 281 6.83 -19.08 -7.33
C LEU A 281 5.63 -19.98 -7.71
N LEU A 282 5.47 -21.14 -7.05
CA LEU A 282 4.45 -22.14 -7.37
C LEU A 282 3.73 -22.65 -6.11
N PRO A 283 2.42 -22.94 -6.19
CA PRO A 283 1.42 -22.18 -6.95
C PRO A 283 1.05 -20.89 -6.22
#